data_AF-A0A1G6MD27-F1
#
_entry.id   AF-A0A1G6MD27-F1
#
_cell.length_a   1.000
_cell.length_b   1.000
_cell.length_c   1.000
_cell.angle_alpha   90.00
_cell.angle_beta   90.00
_cell.angle_gamma   90.00
#
_symmetry.space_group_name_H-M   'P 1'
#
loop_
_entity.id
_entity.type
_entity.pdbx_description
1 polymer ?
#
loop_
_entity_poly.entity_id
_entity_poly.type
_entity_poly.pdbx_seq_one_letter_code
_entity_poly.pdbx_strand_id
1 'polypeptide(L)'
;MFINKGVIVSIKGRNPDNDQTIYATDKPIFKKPHVVLINSGTASAAEIVTGCLKDHNRAIVIGQRSFGKGNVQDVIPLKGGYALILTVAKYYTPNGFSIQAEGIVPNIEIKKKNEDEFVLRENELLHHLTSKKAILQKPQEILIDNNTKEPKHLKNEFIIKQAIKVLDEEIQKCPQSAKACYSYLKS
;
A
#
# COMPACT_ATOMS: atom_id res chain seq x y z
N MET A 1 3.84 -13.44 -10.35
CA MET A 1 4.41 -12.50 -11.35
C MET A 1 5.75 -11.89 -10.91
N PHE A 2 5.86 -11.27 -9.72
CA PHE A 2 7.06 -10.53 -9.30
C PHE A 2 7.88 -11.20 -8.18
N ILE A 3 7.21 -11.92 -7.29
CA ILE A 3 7.79 -12.60 -6.13
C ILE A 3 8.20 -14.02 -6.51
N ASN A 4 9.34 -14.47 -5.99
CA ASN A 4 9.90 -15.79 -6.26
C ASN A 4 9.41 -16.86 -5.28
N LYS A 5 9.28 -16.53 -4.00
CA LYS A 5 8.85 -17.43 -2.93
C LYS A 5 8.42 -16.61 -1.71
N GLY A 6 7.63 -17.23 -0.84
CA GLY A 6 7.22 -16.67 0.44
C GLY A 6 5.77 -16.18 0.46
N VAL A 7 5.36 -15.61 1.58
CA VAL A 7 3.98 -15.18 1.84
C VAL A 7 3.64 -14.00 0.93
N ILE A 8 2.45 -14.02 0.32
CA ILE A 8 1.86 -12.87 -0.37
C ILE A 8 0.98 -12.09 0.62
N VAL A 9 0.10 -12.80 1.31
CA VAL A 9 -0.84 -12.22 2.26
C VAL A 9 -1.26 -13.29 3.26
N SER A 10 -1.53 -12.88 4.50
CA SER A 10 -2.24 -13.72 5.46
C SER A 10 -3.61 -13.13 5.76
N ILE A 11 -4.61 -13.99 5.86
CA ILE A 11 -5.99 -13.68 6.21
C ILE A 11 -6.19 -14.21 7.62
N LYS A 12 -6.56 -13.34 8.57
CA LYS A 12 -6.83 -13.77 9.94
C LYS A 12 -8.24 -13.43 10.36
N GLY A 13 -8.97 -14.47 10.76
CA GLY A 13 -10.36 -14.39 11.17
C GLY A 13 -10.52 -14.20 12.69
N ARG A 14 -11.76 -14.30 13.16
CA ARG A 14 -12.04 -14.41 14.61
C ARG A 14 -11.70 -15.79 15.15
N ASN A 15 -11.95 -16.83 14.36
CA ASN A 15 -11.53 -18.20 14.67
C ASN A 15 -10.19 -18.48 13.97
N PRO A 16 -9.12 -18.84 14.69
CA PRO A 16 -7.83 -19.24 14.10
C PRO A 16 -7.92 -20.37 13.09
N ASP A 17 -8.92 -21.26 13.20
CA ASP A 17 -9.11 -22.35 12.23
C ASP A 17 -9.43 -21.85 10.81
N ASN A 18 -9.88 -20.59 10.70
CA ASN A 18 -10.17 -19.94 9.43
C ASN A 18 -9.02 -19.06 8.93
N ASP A 19 -7.88 -19.05 9.62
CA ASP A 19 -6.71 -18.31 9.17
C ASP A 19 -6.15 -18.98 7.92
N GLN A 20 -5.80 -18.16 6.92
CA GLN A 20 -5.24 -18.62 5.67
C GLN A 20 -3.99 -17.83 5.34
N THR A 21 -2.97 -18.50 4.81
CA THR A 21 -1.78 -17.83 4.28
C THR A 21 -1.60 -18.21 2.83
N ILE A 22 -1.55 -17.20 1.98
CA ILE A 22 -1.36 -17.36 0.53
C ILE A 22 0.13 -17.18 0.23
N TYR A 23 0.71 -18.14 -0.48
CA TYR A 23 2.13 -18.16 -0.83
C TYR A 23 2.34 -17.95 -2.33
N ALA A 24 3.50 -17.39 -2.70
CA ALA A 24 3.95 -17.37 -4.09
C ALA A 24 4.27 -18.80 -4.55
N THR A 25 3.62 -19.24 -5.64
CA THR A 25 3.77 -20.58 -6.20
C THR A 25 4.67 -20.63 -7.43
N ASP A 26 4.55 -19.63 -8.31
CA ASP A 26 5.19 -19.64 -9.63
C ASP A 26 6.49 -18.85 -9.68
N LYS A 27 7.36 -19.22 -10.64
CA LYS A 27 8.55 -18.44 -10.96
C LYS A 27 8.16 -17.03 -11.44
N PRO A 28 8.88 -15.98 -11.01
CA PRO A 28 8.54 -14.62 -11.40
C PRO A 28 8.89 -14.40 -12.87
N ILE A 29 7.89 -13.90 -13.61
CA ILE A 29 8.01 -13.57 -15.04
C ILE A 29 8.71 -12.22 -15.19
N PHE A 30 8.46 -11.28 -14.28
CA PHE A 30 9.07 -9.94 -14.31
C PHE A 30 10.22 -9.82 -13.30
N LYS A 31 11.45 -9.70 -13.81
CA LYS A 31 12.69 -9.67 -13.01
C LYS A 31 13.38 -8.31 -12.96
N LYS A 32 12.93 -7.35 -13.75
CA LYS A 32 13.54 -6.01 -13.82
C LYS A 32 13.23 -5.18 -12.56
N PRO A 33 14.04 -4.13 -12.30
CA PRO A 33 13.67 -3.08 -11.35
C PRO A 33 12.29 -2.54 -11.66
N HIS A 34 11.51 -2.26 -10.63
CA HIS A 34 10.27 -1.50 -10.77
C HIS A 34 9.95 -0.79 -9.46
N VAL A 35 9.08 0.20 -9.58
CA VAL A 35 8.56 1.02 -8.50
C VAL A 35 7.04 0.90 -8.50
N VAL A 36 6.44 1.01 -7.33
CA VAL A 36 4.98 1.06 -7.15
C VAL A 36 4.61 2.47 -6.71
N LEU A 37 3.75 3.13 -7.49
CA LEU A 37 3.19 4.41 -7.13
C LEU A 37 1.85 4.20 -6.43
N ILE A 38 1.68 4.79 -5.25
CA ILE A 38 0.43 4.74 -4.49
C ILE A 38 -0.02 6.12 -4.05
N ASN A 39 -1.32 6.25 -3.80
CA ASN A 39 -1.92 7.44 -3.21
C ASN A 39 -2.95 7.07 -2.16
N SER A 40 -3.60 8.07 -1.57
CA SER A 40 -4.67 7.90 -0.58
C SER A 40 -5.88 7.10 -1.07
N GLY A 41 -6.12 7.04 -2.38
CA GLY A 41 -7.19 6.24 -2.99
C GLY A 41 -6.82 4.78 -3.24
N THR A 42 -5.56 4.40 -3.03
CA THR A 42 -5.12 3.00 -3.16
C THR A 42 -5.77 2.17 -2.04
N ALA A 43 -6.54 1.14 -2.38
CA ALA A 43 -7.34 0.39 -1.42
C ALA A 43 -7.42 -1.12 -1.73
N SER A 44 -7.70 -1.95 -0.73
CA SER A 44 -8.06 -3.36 -0.88
C SER A 44 -6.98 -4.19 -1.60
N ALA A 45 -7.29 -4.89 -2.69
CA ALA A 45 -6.35 -5.73 -3.42
C ALA A 45 -5.05 -4.99 -3.82
N ALA A 46 -5.14 -3.69 -4.14
CA ALA A 46 -3.97 -2.88 -4.45
C ALA A 46 -3.03 -2.70 -3.25
N GLU A 47 -3.58 -2.62 -2.03
CA GLU A 47 -2.81 -2.55 -0.79
C GLU A 47 -2.12 -3.88 -0.48
N ILE A 48 -2.78 -5.00 -0.78
CA ILE A 48 -2.19 -6.34 -0.63
C ILE A 48 -0.97 -6.48 -1.55
N VAL A 49 -1.12 -6.14 -2.83
CA VAL A 49 -0.02 -6.21 -3.80
C VAL A 49 1.12 -5.28 -3.40
N THR A 50 0.81 -4.04 -3.03
CA THR A 50 1.81 -3.05 -2.61
C THR A 50 2.55 -3.50 -1.36
N GLY A 51 1.82 -3.93 -0.32
CA GLY A 51 2.41 -4.43 0.93
C GLY A 51 3.28 -5.66 0.71
N CYS A 52 2.84 -6.59 -0.15
CA CYS A 52 3.64 -7.76 -0.52
C CYS A 52 4.95 -7.36 -1.22
N LEU A 53 4.88 -6.49 -2.22
CA LEU A 53 6.08 -6.06 -2.96
C LEU A 53 7.05 -5.28 -2.07
N LYS A 54 6.52 -4.44 -1.17
CA LYS A 54 7.29 -3.68 -0.20
C LYS A 54 8.00 -4.60 0.80
N ASP A 55 7.28 -5.50 1.45
CA ASP A 55 7.80 -6.36 2.51
C ASP A 55 8.85 -7.35 2.00
N HIS A 56 8.70 -7.82 0.75
CA HIS A 56 9.71 -8.64 0.08
C HIS A 56 10.88 -7.85 -0.48
N ASN A 57 10.93 -6.53 -0.28
CA ASN A 57 11.95 -5.66 -0.85
C ASN A 57 12.05 -5.82 -2.38
N ARG A 58 10.93 -6.13 -3.03
CA ARG A 58 10.86 -6.40 -4.47
C ARG A 58 10.68 -5.13 -5.29
N ALA A 59 10.00 -4.14 -4.72
CA ALA A 59 9.78 -2.84 -5.31
C ALA A 59 9.89 -1.75 -4.23
N ILE A 60 10.28 -0.56 -4.66
CA ILE A 60 10.18 0.64 -3.82
C ILE A 60 8.80 1.22 -4.02
N VAL A 61 8.16 1.60 -2.92
CA VAL A 61 6.84 2.23 -2.93
C VAL A 61 6.99 3.73 -2.73
N ILE A 62 6.43 4.53 -3.63
CA ILE A 62 6.53 6.00 -3.61
C ILE A 62 5.12 6.60 -3.68
N GLY A 63 4.88 7.67 -2.94
CA GLY A 63 3.64 8.45 -3.02
C GLY A 63 3.07 8.75 -1.65
N GLN A 64 1.78 8.48 -1.41
CA GLN A 64 1.14 8.74 -0.11
C GLN A 64 0.69 7.45 0.57
N ARG A 65 0.59 7.47 1.91
CA ARG A 65 -0.09 6.41 2.66
C ARG A 65 -1.45 6.08 2.05
N SER A 66 -1.69 4.80 1.78
CA SER A 66 -2.92 4.29 1.17
C SER A 66 -4.15 4.39 2.09
N PHE A 67 -5.30 3.93 1.62
CA PHE A 67 -6.59 4.14 2.28
C PHE A 67 -6.76 3.38 3.61
N GLY A 68 -6.32 2.11 3.68
CA GLY A 68 -6.43 1.24 4.84
C GLY A 68 -7.57 0.23 4.81
N LYS A 69 -8.09 -0.15 3.64
CA LYS A 69 -9.17 -1.15 3.52
C LYS A 69 -8.58 -2.56 3.52
N GLY A 70 -8.29 -3.05 4.72
CA GLY A 70 -7.66 -4.35 4.96
C GLY A 70 -8.60 -5.42 5.48
N ASN A 71 -9.91 -5.35 5.19
CA ASN A 71 -10.89 -6.34 5.65
C ASN A 71 -11.37 -7.27 4.54
N VAL A 72 -11.78 -8.47 4.94
CA VAL A 72 -12.39 -9.48 4.07
C VAL A 72 -13.89 -9.48 4.29
N GLN A 73 -14.65 -9.35 3.21
CA GLN A 73 -16.10 -9.43 3.23
C GLN A 73 -16.54 -10.72 2.54
N ASP A 74 -17.47 -11.42 3.18
CA ASP A 74 -18.11 -12.62 2.65
C ASP A 74 -19.58 -12.34 2.35
N VAL A 75 -20.13 -13.02 1.33
CA VAL A 75 -21.51 -12.86 0.88
C VAL A 75 -22.30 -14.07 1.33
N ILE A 76 -23.12 -13.89 2.36
CA ILE A 76 -23.96 -14.95 2.93
C ILE A 76 -25.34 -14.88 2.27
N PRO A 77 -25.72 -15.84 1.41
CA PRO A 77 -27.03 -15.84 0.76
C PRO A 77 -28.14 -16.07 1.78
N LEU A 78 -29.26 -15.38 1.59
CA LEU A 78 -30.47 -15.49 2.41
C LEU A 78 -31.65 -15.97 1.55
N LYS A 79 -32.70 -16.46 2.20
CA LYS A 79 -33.93 -16.87 1.50
C LYS A 79 -34.53 -15.68 0.76
N GLY A 80 -35.12 -15.94 -0.42
CA GLY A 80 -35.78 -14.90 -1.23
C GLY A 80 -34.84 -14.08 -2.13
N GLY A 81 -33.59 -14.52 -2.32
CA GLY A 81 -32.65 -13.85 -3.23
C GLY A 81 -31.88 -12.68 -2.61
N TYR A 82 -32.05 -12.45 -1.30
CA TYR A 82 -31.26 -11.46 -0.55
C TYR A 82 -29.88 -12.01 -0.18
N ALA A 83 -28.95 -11.12 0.18
CA ALA A 83 -27.65 -11.50 0.69
C ALA A 83 -27.20 -10.55 1.81
N LEU A 84 -26.45 -11.10 2.76
CA LEU A 84 -25.76 -10.34 3.80
C LEU A 84 -24.27 -10.26 3.46
N ILE A 85 -23.73 -9.05 3.36
CA ILE A 85 -22.29 -8.82 3.21
C ILE A 85 -21.72 -8.61 4.60
N LEU A 86 -20.86 -9.52 5.05
CA LEU A 86 -20.31 -9.49 6.40
C LEU A 86 -18.79 -9.47 6.38
N THR A 87 -18.19 -8.59 7.18
CA THR A 87 -16.75 -8.60 7.41
C THR A 87 -16.37 -9.77 8.31
N VAL A 88 -15.55 -10.69 7.80
CA VAL A 88 -15.22 -11.96 8.49
C VAL A 88 -13.75 -12.06 8.94
N ALA A 89 -12.85 -11.31 8.30
CA ALA A 89 -11.42 -11.41 8.55
C ALA A 89 -10.67 -10.11 8.18
N LYS A 90 -9.36 -10.09 8.46
CA LYS A 90 -8.42 -9.01 8.10
C LYS A 90 -7.25 -9.54 7.26
N TYR A 91 -6.76 -8.71 6.37
CA TYR A 91 -5.55 -8.93 5.59
C TYR A 91 -4.30 -8.41 6.31
N TYR A 92 -3.26 -9.23 6.29
CA TYR A 92 -1.94 -8.95 6.85
C TYR A 92 -0.88 -9.09 5.76
N THR A 93 0.05 -8.13 5.73
CA THR A 93 1.21 -8.17 4.84
C THR A 93 2.17 -9.31 5.26
N PRO A 94 3.16 -9.67 4.41
CA PRO A 94 4.12 -10.72 4.73
C PRO A 94 4.90 -10.52 6.05
N ASN A 95 5.16 -9.27 6.44
CA ASN A 95 5.77 -8.93 7.73
C ASN A 95 4.79 -8.96 8.91
N GLY A 96 3.54 -9.36 8.69
CA GLY A 96 2.51 -9.47 9.73
C GLY A 96 1.82 -8.16 10.08
N PHE A 97 1.92 -7.13 9.24
CA PHE A 97 1.24 -5.85 9.47
C PHE A 97 -0.20 -5.91 8.98
N SER A 98 -1.16 -5.52 9.81
CA SER A 98 -2.55 -5.36 9.39
C SER A 98 -2.68 -4.16 8.47
N ILE A 99 -3.31 -4.35 7.31
CA ILE A 99 -3.62 -3.25 6.39
C ILE A 99 -4.80 -2.41 6.93
N GLN A 100 -5.70 -3.06 7.65
CA GLN A 100 -6.94 -2.48 8.14
C GLN A 100 -6.68 -1.26 9.04
N ALA A 101 -7.33 -0.12 8.73
CA ALA A 101 -7.22 1.17 9.43
C ALA A 101 -5.85 1.88 9.34
N GLU A 102 -4.80 1.18 8.94
CA GLU A 102 -3.43 1.70 8.88
C GLU A 102 -3.01 2.06 7.45
N GLY A 103 -3.37 1.21 6.49
CA GLY A 103 -2.89 1.28 5.10
C GLY A 103 -1.42 0.88 4.96
N ILE A 104 -0.92 0.99 3.73
CA ILE A 104 0.47 0.83 3.37
C ILE A 104 1.13 2.21 3.38
N VAL A 105 2.08 2.38 4.29
CA VAL A 105 3.00 3.52 4.28
C VAL A 105 4.06 3.27 3.20
N PRO A 106 4.27 4.21 2.25
CA PRO A 106 5.29 4.06 1.21
C PRO A 106 6.71 4.03 1.80
N ASN A 107 7.71 3.66 1.01
CA ASN A 107 9.11 3.85 1.41
C ASN A 107 9.49 5.33 1.37
N ILE A 108 9.06 6.01 0.30
CA ILE A 108 9.24 7.45 0.09
C ILE A 108 7.86 8.09 0.10
N GLU A 109 7.56 8.82 1.16
CA GLU A 109 6.29 9.53 1.33
C GLU A 109 6.41 10.97 0.81
N ILE A 110 5.51 11.32 -0.09
CA ILE A 110 5.40 12.65 -0.67
C ILE A 110 4.27 13.38 0.04
N LYS A 111 4.63 14.47 0.71
CA LYS A 111 3.69 15.36 1.40
C LYS A 111 3.80 16.75 0.81
N LYS A 112 2.69 17.47 0.82
CA LYS A 112 2.71 18.90 0.54
C LYS A 112 3.06 19.65 1.81
N LYS A 113 3.87 20.69 1.68
CA LYS A 113 4.16 21.59 2.78
C LYS A 113 2.96 22.51 3.01
N ASN A 114 2.58 22.70 4.27
CA ASN A 114 1.55 23.65 4.72
C ASN A 114 0.10 23.39 4.23
N GLU A 115 -0.24 22.19 3.74
CA GLU A 115 -1.65 21.80 3.55
C GLU A 115 -2.02 20.73 4.60
N ASP A 116 -2.87 21.10 5.57
CA ASP A 116 -3.67 20.12 6.33
C ASP A 116 -4.79 19.61 5.40
N GLU A 117 -4.41 18.80 4.42
CA GLU A 117 -5.36 18.20 3.50
C GLU A 117 -6.14 17.12 4.26
N PHE A 118 -7.44 17.35 4.47
CA PHE A 118 -8.33 16.31 4.97
C PHE A 118 -8.44 15.21 3.91
N VAL A 119 -7.73 14.11 4.15
CA VAL A 119 -7.70 12.93 3.29
C VAL A 119 -8.51 11.86 3.98
N LEU A 120 -9.68 11.53 3.43
CA LEU A 120 -10.54 10.48 3.99
C LEU A 120 -9.81 9.13 4.00
N ARG A 121 -9.75 8.49 5.17
CA ARG A 121 -9.14 7.17 5.36
C ARG A 121 -10.07 6.20 6.04
N GLU A 122 -9.70 4.93 6.02
CA GLU A 122 -10.51 3.87 6.63
C GLU A 122 -10.75 4.14 8.12
N ASN A 123 -9.74 4.59 8.86
CA ASN A 123 -9.84 4.89 10.29
C ASN A 123 -10.64 6.15 10.63
N GLU A 124 -11.08 6.91 9.63
CA GLU A 124 -11.93 8.10 9.78
C GLU A 124 -13.39 7.77 9.44
N LEU A 125 -13.68 6.56 8.94
CA LEU A 125 -15.04 6.13 8.70
C LEU A 125 -15.76 5.77 10.00
N LEU A 126 -17.07 6.06 10.03
CA LEU A 126 -17.93 5.59 11.11
C LEU A 126 -17.95 4.05 11.14
N HIS A 127 -17.84 3.49 12.35
CA HIS A 127 -17.86 2.04 12.59
C HIS A 127 -16.77 1.23 11.86
N HIS A 128 -15.66 1.88 11.53
CA HIS A 128 -14.51 1.21 10.95
C HIS A 128 -13.97 0.12 11.90
N LEU A 129 -13.38 -0.94 11.33
CA LEU A 129 -12.83 -2.03 12.14
C LEU A 129 -11.44 -1.62 12.62
N THR A 130 -11.24 -1.52 13.93
CA THR A 130 -9.95 -1.13 14.51
C THR A 130 -8.89 -2.21 14.32
N SER A 131 -7.63 -1.81 14.31
CA SER A 131 -6.48 -2.71 14.30
C SER A 131 -5.54 -2.39 15.46
N LYS A 132 -4.77 -3.39 15.91
CA LYS A 132 -3.62 -3.11 16.79
C LYS A 132 -2.64 -2.26 15.98
N LYS A 133 -2.27 -1.11 16.53
CA LYS A 133 -1.33 -0.19 15.88
C LYS A 133 0.02 -0.88 15.74
N ALA A 134 0.46 -1.05 14.51
CA ALA A 134 1.78 -1.59 14.24
C ALA A 134 2.85 -0.50 14.45
N ILE A 135 4.05 -0.90 14.86
CA ILE A 135 5.23 -0.03 14.76
C ILE A 135 5.62 0.00 13.28
N LEU A 136 5.05 0.94 12.54
CA LEU A 136 5.35 1.15 11.12
C LEU A 136 6.76 1.74 10.99
N GLN A 137 7.52 1.26 10.00
CA GLN A 137 8.77 1.90 9.60
C GLN A 137 8.47 3.34 9.15
N LYS A 138 9.22 4.30 9.70
CA LYS A 138 9.08 5.71 9.29
C LYS A 138 9.51 5.84 7.82
N PRO A 139 8.68 6.43 6.95
CA PRO A 139 9.06 6.66 5.57
C PRO A 139 10.12 7.76 5.48
N GLN A 140 10.87 7.77 4.38
CA GLN A 140 11.59 8.96 3.97
C GLN A 140 10.56 9.98 3.47
N GLU A 141 10.54 11.17 4.06
CA GLU A 141 9.57 12.20 3.70
C GLU A 141 10.16 13.22 2.72
N ILE A 142 9.46 13.46 1.63
CA ILE A 142 9.76 14.53 0.67
C ILE A 142 8.62 15.56 0.75
N LEU A 143 8.97 16.77 1.16
CA LEU A 143 8.05 17.90 1.22
C LEU A 143 8.10 18.68 -0.08
N ILE A 144 6.93 18.91 -0.68
CA ILE A 144 6.80 19.68 -1.92
C ILE A 144 6.21 21.04 -1.61
N ASP A 145 6.95 22.09 -2.00
CA ASP A 145 6.52 23.48 -1.95
C ASP A 145 5.55 23.78 -3.11
N ASN A 146 4.35 24.24 -2.80
CA ASN A 146 3.33 24.56 -3.81
C ASN A 146 3.49 26.00 -4.29
N ASN A 147 3.98 26.20 -5.53
CA ASN A 147 3.83 27.47 -6.25
C ASN A 147 2.74 27.41 -7.35
N THR A 148 2.00 26.30 -7.44
CA THR A 148 0.93 26.10 -8.42
C THR A 148 -0.38 25.76 -7.72
N LYS A 149 -1.35 26.68 -7.82
CA LYS A 149 -2.74 26.49 -7.37
C LYS A 149 -3.47 25.53 -8.34
N GLU A 150 -3.35 24.22 -8.12
CA GLU A 150 -4.15 23.25 -8.89
C GLU A 150 -5.54 23.01 -8.24
N PRO A 151 -6.58 22.76 -9.06
CA PRO A 151 -7.93 22.51 -8.57
C PRO A 151 -8.02 21.23 -7.74
N LYS A 152 -8.88 21.24 -6.70
CA LYS A 152 -9.01 20.18 -5.67
C LYS A 152 -9.15 18.74 -6.21
N HIS A 153 -9.79 18.54 -7.35
CA HIS A 153 -10.03 17.21 -7.93
C HIS A 153 -8.83 16.61 -8.66
N LEU A 154 -7.83 17.42 -9.05
CA LEU A 154 -6.58 16.96 -9.68
C LEU A 154 -5.42 16.81 -8.68
N LYS A 155 -5.65 17.09 -7.38
CA LYS A 155 -4.60 17.05 -6.35
C LYS A 155 -3.94 15.67 -6.19
N ASN A 156 -4.70 14.59 -6.34
CA ASN A 156 -4.16 13.23 -6.33
C ASN A 156 -3.24 12.97 -7.54
N GLU A 157 -3.52 13.63 -8.66
CA GLU A 157 -2.70 13.55 -9.87
C GLU A 157 -1.39 14.33 -9.72
N PHE A 158 -1.41 15.47 -9.04
CA PHE A 158 -0.21 16.26 -8.73
C PHE A 158 0.83 15.44 -7.97
N ILE A 159 0.43 14.72 -6.92
CA ILE A 159 1.38 13.94 -6.12
C ILE A 159 1.98 12.79 -6.92
N ILE A 160 1.20 12.16 -7.81
CA ILE A 160 1.72 11.14 -8.73
C ILE A 160 2.71 11.76 -9.72
N LYS A 161 2.40 12.93 -10.30
CA LYS A 161 3.33 13.65 -11.20
C LYS A 161 4.65 13.97 -10.49
N GLN A 162 4.58 14.40 -9.24
CA GLN A 162 5.77 14.67 -8.44
C GLN A 162 6.53 13.40 -8.06
N ALA A 163 5.82 12.29 -7.77
CA ALA A 163 6.46 11.00 -7.55
C ALA A 163 7.25 10.53 -8.75
N ILE A 164 6.72 10.73 -9.96
CA ILE A 164 7.42 10.44 -11.22
C ILE A 164 8.64 11.34 -11.36
N LYS A 165 8.53 12.64 -11.06
CA LYS A 165 9.67 13.56 -11.12
C LYS A 165 10.78 13.16 -10.16
N VAL A 166 10.45 12.86 -8.91
CA VAL A 166 11.41 12.34 -7.91
C VAL A 166 12.04 11.05 -8.43
N LEU A 167 11.23 10.14 -8.99
CA LEU A 167 11.74 8.90 -9.55
C LEU A 167 12.73 9.16 -10.69
N ASP A 168 12.43 10.07 -11.61
CA ASP A 168 13.32 10.42 -12.72
C ASP A 168 14.63 11.02 -12.22
N GLU A 169 14.58 11.91 -11.23
CA GLU A 169 15.77 12.49 -10.59
C GLU A 169 16.62 11.42 -9.88
N GLU A 170 15.99 10.48 -9.18
CA GLU A 170 16.69 9.38 -8.50
C GLU A 170 17.23 8.34 -9.48
N ILE A 171 16.51 8.03 -10.57
CA ILE A 171 16.99 7.15 -11.64
C ILE A 171 18.22 7.76 -12.32
N GLN A 172 18.23 9.08 -12.56
CA GLN A 172 19.40 9.76 -13.15
C GLN A 172 20.63 9.70 -12.23
N LYS A 173 20.45 9.65 -10.91
CA LYS A 173 21.54 9.50 -9.93
C LYS A 173 22.06 8.06 -9.81
N CYS A 174 21.31 7.06 -10.30
CA CYS A 174 21.66 5.63 -10.19
C CYS A 174 22.29 5.06 -11.48
N PRO A 175 23.59 4.72 -11.50
CA PRO A 175 24.17 3.97 -12.62
C PRO A 175 23.76 2.49 -12.53
N GLN A 176 22.97 2.06 -13.52
CA GLN A 176 22.74 0.66 -13.95
C GLN A 176 22.77 -0.45 -12.88
N SER A 177 21.70 -0.57 -12.10
CA SER A 177 20.95 -1.83 -11.86
C SER A 177 19.91 -1.62 -10.77
N ALA A 178 18.80 -2.37 -10.81
CA ALA A 178 17.76 -2.37 -9.77
C ALA A 178 18.32 -2.49 -8.37
N LYS A 179 19.31 -3.38 -8.22
CA LYS A 179 19.94 -3.71 -6.95
C LYS A 179 20.77 -2.54 -6.44
N ALA A 180 21.51 -1.87 -7.32
CA ALA A 180 22.27 -0.67 -6.98
C ALA A 180 21.35 0.48 -6.57
N CYS A 181 20.24 0.68 -7.29
CA CYS A 181 19.29 1.73 -6.95
C CYS A 181 18.49 1.41 -5.67
N TYR A 182 18.21 0.12 -5.43
CA TYR A 182 17.62 -0.36 -4.18
C TYR A 182 18.58 -0.22 -2.97
N SER A 183 19.90 -0.43 -3.15
CA SER A 183 20.88 -0.17 -2.08
C SER A 183 21.07 1.32 -1.82
N TYR A 184 21.01 2.15 -2.87
CA TYR A 184 21.19 3.60 -2.78
C TYR A 184 20.01 4.29 -2.07
N LEU A 185 18.77 3.82 -2.29
CA LEU A 185 17.58 4.37 -1.61
C LEU A 185 17.35 3.81 -0.19
N LYS A 186 18.29 3.02 0.33
CA LYS A 186 18.24 2.40 1.67
C LYS A 186 19.30 2.97 2.63
N SER A 187 20.26 3.74 2.12
CA SER A 187 21.28 4.48 2.89
C SER A 187 20.79 5.88 3.24
#